data_AF-A0A954D5E8-F1
#
_entry.id   AF-A0A954D5E8-F1
#
_cell.length_a   1.000
_cell.length_b   1.000
_cell.length_c   1.000
_cell.angle_alpha   90.00
_cell.angle_beta   90.00
_cell.angle_gamma   90.00
#
_symmetry.space_group_name_H-M   'P 1'
#
loop_
_entity.id
_entity.type
_entity.pdbx_description
1 polymer ?
#
loop_
_entity_poly.entity_id
_entity_poly.type
_entity_poly.pdbx_seq_one_letter_code
_entity_poly.pdbx_strand_id
1 'polypeptide(L)'
;MRTLLTTLLLLFAVSAPADAFVRGDLDGAGVVDISDAISILSELFDPFAPPLTCADAADVNDDGIIDIGDAVFLLAALFQPGSDPIPAPWPDNGSDPTADALPPCDPVGLLPFTTIAQGDISDLDMGVQTVFLDAATFNAFWFEHDSFDPPPAVDFTTEMVVAILSVFETAGVTHDIDEIEALSSTVEIRYTTTLPGVFFPMATRPHHFVKCPRTTLPPVFVENVIALP
;
A
#
# COMPACT_ATOMS: atom_id res chain seq x y z
N MET A 1 -41.13 -10.76 -34.91
CA MET A 1 -39.75 -11.18 -34.58
C MET A 1 -39.25 -10.24 -33.49
N ARG A 2 -38.93 -10.82 -32.33
CA ARG A 2 -38.56 -10.14 -31.08
C ARG A 2 -37.11 -9.64 -31.18
N THR A 3 -36.87 -8.35 -31.07
CA THR A 3 -35.53 -7.81 -30.82
C THR A 3 -35.35 -7.66 -29.31
N LEU A 4 -34.55 -8.56 -28.74
CA LEU A 4 -34.11 -8.53 -27.35
C LEU A 4 -33.14 -7.36 -27.18
N LEU A 5 -33.55 -6.38 -26.37
CA LEU A 5 -32.67 -5.32 -25.88
C LEU A 5 -31.91 -5.89 -24.68
N THR A 6 -30.72 -6.43 -24.89
CA THR A 6 -29.80 -6.80 -23.81
C THR A 6 -29.19 -5.53 -23.23
N THR A 7 -29.73 -5.07 -22.11
CA THR A 7 -29.10 -4.06 -21.25
C THR A 7 -27.81 -4.66 -20.70
N LEU A 8 -26.66 -4.23 -21.23
CA LEU A 8 -25.35 -4.47 -20.64
C LEU A 8 -25.31 -3.65 -19.33
N LEU A 9 -25.53 -4.31 -18.20
CA LEU A 9 -25.27 -3.74 -16.88
C LEU A 9 -23.76 -3.66 -16.74
N LEU A 10 -23.17 -2.51 -17.11
CA LEU A 10 -21.83 -2.16 -16.68
C LEU A 10 -21.88 -2.03 -15.15
N LEU A 11 -21.44 -3.06 -14.43
CA LEU A 11 -20.94 -2.87 -13.07
C LEU A 11 -19.73 -1.95 -13.21
N PHE A 12 -19.94 -0.65 -13.06
CA PHE A 12 -18.87 0.18 -12.54
C PHE A 12 -18.68 -0.30 -11.11
N ALA A 13 -17.62 -1.07 -10.86
CA ALA A 13 -17.05 -1.09 -9.54
C ALA A 13 -16.66 0.38 -9.28
N VAL A 14 -17.45 1.08 -8.47
CA VAL A 14 -16.96 2.30 -7.84
C VAL A 14 -15.80 1.79 -7.00
N SER A 15 -14.59 1.99 -7.50
CA SER A 15 -13.39 1.82 -6.68
C SER A 15 -13.61 2.76 -5.51
N ALA A 16 -13.67 2.20 -4.29
CA ALA A 16 -13.55 3.02 -3.11
C ALA A 16 -12.26 3.85 -3.27
N PRO A 17 -12.26 5.11 -2.82
CA PRO A 17 -11.05 5.92 -2.87
C PRO A 17 -9.93 5.21 -2.09
N ALA A 18 -8.67 5.46 -2.45
CA ALA A 18 -7.53 4.72 -1.91
C ALA A 18 -7.35 4.92 -0.39
N ASP A 19 -7.99 5.94 0.18
CA ASP A 19 -8.02 6.30 1.60
C ASP A 19 -9.33 5.94 2.29
N ALA A 20 -10.19 5.13 1.65
CA ALA A 20 -11.53 4.86 2.17
C ALA A 20 -11.46 3.92 3.39
N PHE A 21 -12.15 4.29 4.46
CA PHE A 21 -12.25 3.52 5.70
C PHE A 21 -13.67 3.55 6.27
N VAL A 22 -13.90 2.73 7.29
CA VAL A 22 -15.09 2.80 8.16
C VAL A 22 -14.62 3.33 9.52
N ARG A 23 -15.17 4.46 9.96
CA ARG A 23 -14.80 5.07 11.24
C ARG A 23 -15.15 4.12 12.38
N GLY A 24 -14.16 3.82 13.23
CA GLY A 24 -14.26 2.83 14.30
C GLY A 24 -13.96 1.38 13.90
N ASP A 25 -13.61 1.08 12.64
CA ASP A 25 -13.17 -0.24 12.17
C ASP A 25 -11.65 -0.25 11.98
N LEU A 26 -10.92 -0.76 12.97
CA LEU A 26 -9.45 -0.68 13.02
C LEU A 26 -8.77 -1.90 12.39
N ASP A 27 -9.45 -3.05 12.34
CA ASP A 27 -8.91 -4.26 11.72
C ASP A 27 -9.33 -4.44 10.25
N GLY A 28 -10.23 -3.57 9.76
CA GLY A 28 -10.71 -3.57 8.38
C GLY A 28 -11.66 -4.73 8.08
N ALA A 29 -12.26 -5.35 9.09
CA ALA A 29 -13.20 -6.45 8.91
C ALA A 29 -14.56 -6.02 8.33
N GLY A 30 -14.81 -4.71 8.23
CA GLY A 30 -16.07 -4.12 7.82
C GLY A 30 -17.13 -4.15 8.91
N VAL A 31 -16.75 -4.44 10.16
CA VAL A 31 -17.64 -4.56 11.31
C VAL A 31 -17.01 -3.86 12.50
N VAL A 32 -17.69 -2.82 12.99
CA VAL A 32 -17.29 -2.10 14.19
C VAL A 32 -17.78 -2.85 15.43
N ASP A 33 -16.86 -3.34 16.27
CA ASP A 33 -17.18 -4.05 17.51
C ASP A 33 -16.22 -3.71 18.69
N ILE A 34 -16.25 -4.53 19.75
CA ILE A 34 -15.45 -4.28 20.95
C ILE A 34 -13.94 -4.48 20.72
N SER A 35 -13.55 -5.28 19.73
CA SER A 35 -12.16 -5.52 19.40
C SER A 35 -11.48 -4.25 18.88
N ASP A 36 -12.20 -3.41 18.15
CA ASP A 36 -11.73 -2.09 17.70
C ASP A 36 -11.41 -1.17 18.88
N ALA A 37 -12.29 -1.11 19.88
CA ALA A 37 -12.03 -0.34 21.10
C ALA A 37 -10.80 -0.85 21.86
N ILE A 38 -10.54 -2.16 21.83
CA ILE A 38 -9.33 -2.74 22.42
C ILE A 38 -8.09 -2.37 21.60
N SER A 39 -8.20 -2.32 20.27
CA SER A 39 -7.11 -1.90 19.38
C SER A 39 -6.70 -0.44 19.63
N ILE A 40 -7.66 0.49 19.78
CA ILE A 40 -7.38 1.89 20.18
C ILE A 40 -6.61 1.93 21.50
N LEU A 41 -7.08 1.21 22.52
CA LEU A 41 -6.41 1.18 23.82
C LEU A 41 -5.03 0.51 23.76
N SER A 42 -4.84 -0.47 22.88
CA SER A 42 -3.57 -1.15 22.69
C SER A 42 -2.54 -0.20 22.07
N GLU A 43 -2.93 0.58 21.06
CA GLU A 43 -2.06 1.63 20.49
C GLU A 43 -1.63 2.66 21.55
N LEU A 44 -2.56 3.06 22.43
CA LEU A 44 -2.28 4.09 23.43
C LEU A 44 -1.39 3.62 24.59
N PHE A 45 -1.45 2.33 24.94
CA PHE A 45 -0.87 1.84 26.20
C PHE A 45 0.07 0.64 26.06
N ASP A 46 0.07 -0.08 24.94
CA ASP A 46 0.99 -1.18 24.68
C ASP A 46 2.14 -0.72 23.76
N PRO A 47 3.36 -0.55 24.28
CA PRO A 47 4.51 -0.14 23.47
C PRO A 47 4.93 -1.19 22.43
N PHE A 48 4.32 -2.37 22.43
CA PHE A 48 4.54 -3.44 21.45
C PHE A 48 3.34 -3.67 20.53
N ALA A 49 2.28 -2.86 20.62
CA ALA A 49 1.18 -2.93 19.68
C ALA A 49 1.67 -2.66 18.24
N PRO A 50 1.10 -3.35 17.24
CA PRO A 50 1.30 -2.97 15.86
C PRO A 50 0.72 -1.56 15.64
N PRO A 51 1.36 -0.73 14.79
CA PRO A 51 0.83 0.59 14.49
C PRO A 51 -0.55 0.48 13.83
N LEU A 52 -1.39 1.49 14.05
CA LEU A 52 -2.68 1.61 13.37
C LEU A 52 -2.50 1.67 11.86
N THR A 53 -3.32 0.90 11.14
CA THR A 53 -3.40 0.90 9.67
C THR A 53 -4.09 2.15 9.13
N CYS A 54 -4.95 2.75 9.96
CA CYS A 54 -5.79 3.89 9.62
C CYS A 54 -6.00 4.73 10.88
N ALA A 55 -5.34 5.89 10.94
CA ALA A 55 -5.47 6.83 12.05
C ALA A 55 -6.89 7.41 12.13
N ASP A 56 -7.47 7.74 10.96
CA ASP A 56 -8.84 8.30 10.88
C ASP A 56 -9.90 7.31 11.38
N ALA A 57 -9.68 6.00 11.24
CA ALA A 57 -10.58 5.00 11.82
C ALA A 57 -10.52 4.97 13.35
N ALA A 58 -9.37 5.29 13.94
CA ALA A 58 -9.15 5.29 15.38
C ALA A 58 -9.58 6.58 16.07
N ASP A 59 -9.64 7.70 15.35
CA ASP A 59 -10.33 8.92 15.78
C ASP A 59 -11.84 8.75 15.59
N VAL A 60 -12.46 8.07 16.55
CA VAL A 60 -13.88 7.69 16.47
C VAL A 60 -14.78 8.88 16.75
N ASN A 61 -14.31 9.85 17.54
CA ASN A 61 -15.10 11.02 17.87
C ASN A 61 -14.91 12.19 16.87
N ASP A 62 -13.99 12.04 15.90
CA ASP A 62 -13.69 12.99 14.81
C ASP A 62 -13.20 14.36 15.33
N ASP A 63 -12.34 14.34 16.36
CA ASP A 63 -11.77 15.54 16.99
C ASP A 63 -10.31 15.86 16.57
N GLY A 64 -9.73 15.00 15.74
CA GLY A 64 -8.38 15.09 15.18
C GLY A 64 -7.28 14.59 16.13
N ILE A 65 -7.64 13.94 17.25
CA ILE A 65 -6.70 13.44 18.26
C ILE A 65 -7.08 12.03 18.68
N ILE A 66 -6.18 11.08 18.46
CA ILE A 66 -6.37 9.71 18.97
C ILE A 66 -6.04 9.67 20.46
N ASP A 67 -7.05 9.51 21.31
CA ASP A 67 -6.90 9.36 22.75
C ASP A 67 -7.93 8.40 23.40
N ILE A 68 -7.99 8.38 24.73
CA ILE A 68 -8.91 7.48 25.45
C ILE A 68 -10.39 7.83 25.20
N GLY A 69 -10.67 9.07 24.81
CA GLY A 69 -11.96 9.58 24.40
C GLY A 69 -12.55 8.78 23.25
N ASP A 70 -11.75 8.36 22.27
CA ASP A 70 -12.20 7.54 21.14
C ASP A 70 -12.69 6.17 21.57
N ALA A 71 -11.91 5.48 22.41
CA ALA A 71 -12.30 4.17 22.94
C ALA A 71 -13.58 4.28 23.79
N VAL A 72 -13.73 5.34 24.59
CA VAL A 72 -14.93 5.57 25.39
C VAL A 72 -16.13 5.91 24.49
N PHE A 73 -15.93 6.76 23.48
CA PHE A 73 -16.97 7.13 22.52
C PHE A 73 -17.47 5.91 21.76
N LEU A 74 -16.57 5.08 21.26
CA LEU A 74 -16.89 3.84 20.55
C LEU A 74 -17.71 2.88 21.43
N LEU A 75 -17.26 2.64 22.67
CA LEU A 75 -18.00 1.77 23.61
C LEU A 75 -19.38 2.35 23.96
N ALA A 76 -19.50 3.67 24.05
CA ALA A 76 -20.80 4.32 24.25
C ALA A 76 -21.71 4.15 23.01
N ALA A 77 -21.18 4.30 21.80
CA ALA A 77 -21.91 4.05 20.55
C ALA A 77 -22.41 2.59 20.46
N LEU A 78 -21.59 1.62 20.89
CA LEU A 78 -21.92 0.19 20.84
C LEU A 78 -22.91 -0.26 21.91
N PHE A 79 -22.80 0.25 23.14
CA PHE A 79 -23.49 -0.33 24.31
C PHE A 79 -24.43 0.61 25.06
N GLN A 80 -24.37 1.93 24.83
CA GLN A 80 -25.22 2.89 25.53
C GLN A 80 -26.41 3.29 24.65
N PRO A 81 -27.66 2.93 25.01
CA PRO A 81 -28.82 3.36 24.25
C PRO A 81 -28.94 4.89 24.24
N GLY A 82 -29.04 5.49 23.06
CA GLY A 82 -29.22 6.93 22.88
C GLY A 82 -27.93 7.76 23.00
N SER A 83 -26.76 7.12 22.92
CA SER A 83 -25.49 7.81 22.63
C SER A 83 -25.52 8.47 21.24
N ASP A 84 -24.61 9.41 21.04
CA ASP A 84 -24.40 10.02 19.72
C ASP A 84 -23.87 8.96 18.74
N PRO A 85 -24.33 8.96 17.47
CA PRO A 85 -23.83 8.04 16.47
C PRO A 85 -22.37 8.35 16.12
N ILE A 86 -21.63 7.33 15.65
CA ILE A 86 -20.29 7.51 15.10
C ILE A 86 -20.36 8.50 13.91
N PRO A 87 -19.51 9.55 13.88
CA PRO A 87 -19.38 10.45 12.75
C PRO A 87 -19.07 9.70 11.45
N ALA A 88 -19.37 10.31 10.31
CA ALA A 88 -19.01 9.73 9.02
C ALA A 88 -17.47 9.63 8.87
N PRO A 89 -16.92 8.65 8.14
CA PRO A 89 -17.59 7.62 7.34
C PRO A 89 -18.02 6.37 8.15
N TRP A 90 -19.30 6.26 8.50
CA TRP A 90 -19.90 5.10 9.16
C TRP A 90 -21.41 5.05 8.86
N PRO A 91 -22.03 3.87 8.66
CA PRO A 91 -21.44 2.52 8.67
C PRO A 91 -20.84 2.08 7.32
N ASP A 92 -20.96 2.93 6.31
CA ASP A 92 -20.45 2.65 4.97
C ASP A 92 -19.02 3.16 4.83
N ASN A 93 -18.22 2.45 4.04
CA ASN A 93 -16.85 2.82 3.74
C ASN A 93 -16.80 4.12 2.90
N GLY A 94 -15.94 5.07 3.25
CA GLY A 94 -15.76 6.34 2.55
C GLY A 94 -14.50 7.09 3.00
N SER A 95 -14.21 8.21 2.32
CA SER A 95 -13.15 9.13 2.75
C SER A 95 -13.58 9.95 3.96
N ASP A 96 -12.61 10.50 4.69
CA ASP A 96 -12.88 11.44 5.77
C ASP A 96 -13.58 12.72 5.23
N PRO A 97 -14.81 13.05 5.68
CA PRO A 97 -15.46 14.29 5.30
C PRO A 97 -14.89 15.53 6.00
N THR A 98 -14.12 15.35 7.07
CA THR A 98 -13.43 16.41 7.79
C THR A 98 -11.95 16.38 7.45
N ALA A 99 -11.32 17.57 7.46
CA ALA A 99 -9.90 17.69 7.19
C ALA A 99 -9.20 18.00 8.50
N ASP A 100 -8.21 17.19 8.85
CA ASP A 100 -7.44 17.33 10.07
C ASP A 100 -5.93 17.14 9.80
N ALA A 101 -5.18 16.79 10.84
CA ALA A 101 -3.75 16.55 10.77
C ALA A 101 -3.37 15.06 10.82
N LEU A 102 -4.35 14.15 10.82
CA LEU A 102 -4.12 12.71 10.80
C LEU A 102 -3.70 12.28 9.38
N PRO A 103 -2.81 11.27 9.27
CA PRO A 103 -2.42 10.76 7.97
C PRO A 103 -3.59 9.95 7.36
N PRO A 104 -3.79 10.04 6.03
CA PRO A 104 -4.81 9.25 5.35
C PRO A 104 -4.55 7.76 5.52
N CYS A 105 -5.63 6.99 5.54
CA CYS A 105 -5.58 5.55 5.73
C CYS A 105 -4.92 4.80 4.58
N ASP A 106 -4.21 3.73 4.91
CA ASP A 106 -3.54 2.90 3.91
C ASP A 106 -4.56 2.12 3.06
N PRO A 107 -4.38 2.05 1.72
CA PRO A 107 -5.26 1.27 0.86
C PRO A 107 -5.15 -0.23 1.17
N VAL A 108 -6.26 -0.95 1.08
CA VAL A 108 -6.30 -2.42 1.20
C VAL A 108 -6.67 -3.07 -0.14
N GLY A 109 -5.99 -4.16 -0.49
CA GLY A 109 -6.20 -4.94 -1.70
C GLY A 109 -5.14 -4.68 -2.79
N LEU A 110 -5.50 -5.02 -4.03
CA LEU A 110 -4.58 -4.88 -5.18
C LEU A 110 -4.29 -3.42 -5.48
N LEU A 111 -3.00 -3.06 -5.45
CA LEU A 111 -2.52 -1.73 -5.78
C LEU A 111 -2.13 -1.68 -7.26
N PRO A 112 -2.83 -0.87 -8.09
CA PRO A 112 -2.40 -0.67 -9.47
C PRO A 112 -1.03 0.01 -9.48
N PHE A 113 -0.17 -0.39 -10.42
CA PHE A 113 1.16 0.20 -10.55
C PHE A 113 1.49 0.57 -11.99
N THR A 114 2.50 1.40 -12.15
CA THR A 114 3.07 1.78 -13.45
C THR A 114 4.58 1.65 -13.38
N THR A 115 5.17 0.93 -14.34
CA THR A 115 6.64 0.89 -14.50
C THR A 115 7.17 2.28 -14.83
N ILE A 116 8.11 2.75 -14.01
CA ILE A 116 8.80 4.03 -14.22
C ILE A 116 10.20 3.86 -14.76
N ALA A 117 10.82 2.70 -14.51
CA ALA A 117 12.10 2.30 -15.11
C ALA A 117 12.28 0.79 -15.03
N GLN A 118 12.86 0.19 -16.06
CA GLN A 118 13.17 -1.23 -16.10
C GLN A 118 14.31 -1.46 -17.09
N GLY A 119 15.26 -2.31 -16.74
CA GLY A 119 16.40 -2.60 -17.61
C GLY A 119 17.40 -3.56 -16.98
N ASP A 120 18.47 -3.84 -17.73
CA ASP A 120 19.43 -4.91 -17.40
C ASP A 120 20.72 -4.39 -16.73
N ILE A 121 20.85 -3.07 -16.60
CA ILE A 121 22.06 -2.39 -16.13
C ILE A 121 21.68 -1.35 -15.06
N SER A 122 22.48 -1.32 -14.00
CA SER A 122 22.46 -0.39 -12.88
C SER A 122 23.91 -0.10 -12.50
N ASP A 123 24.19 1.05 -11.89
CA ASP A 123 25.52 1.42 -11.37
C ASP A 123 25.81 0.77 -10.00
N LEU A 124 24.80 0.17 -9.34
CA LEU A 124 24.95 -0.48 -8.03
C LEU A 124 25.75 -1.78 -8.09
N ASP A 125 26.58 -2.05 -7.08
CA ASP A 125 27.36 -3.28 -6.96
C ASP A 125 26.72 -4.35 -6.06
N MET A 126 25.53 -4.08 -5.52
CA MET A 126 24.74 -5.01 -4.70
C MET A 126 23.27 -4.97 -5.07
N GLY A 127 22.58 -6.09 -4.83
CA GLY A 127 21.13 -6.17 -4.98
C GLY A 127 20.41 -5.43 -3.86
N VAL A 128 19.30 -4.77 -4.20
CA VAL A 128 18.48 -3.97 -3.30
C VAL A 128 17.01 -4.23 -3.61
N GLN A 129 16.23 -4.52 -2.57
CA GLN A 129 14.77 -4.51 -2.59
C GLN A 129 14.31 -3.46 -1.60
N THR A 130 13.55 -2.48 -2.07
CA THR A 130 13.16 -1.36 -1.20
C THR A 130 11.91 -0.63 -1.68
N VAL A 131 11.32 0.13 -0.77
CA VAL A 131 10.18 1.01 -1.01
C VAL A 131 10.55 2.42 -0.57
N PHE A 132 10.31 3.40 -1.43
CA PHE A 132 10.55 4.81 -1.14
C PHE A 132 9.23 5.53 -0.87
N LEU A 133 9.20 6.22 0.26
CA LEU A 133 8.05 7.01 0.71
C LEU A 133 8.29 8.52 0.61
N ASP A 134 9.46 8.96 0.17
CA ASP A 134 9.75 10.38 0.00
C ASP A 134 10.68 10.64 -1.19
N ALA A 135 10.56 11.84 -1.75
CA ALA A 135 11.33 12.23 -2.92
C ALA A 135 12.84 12.37 -2.63
N ALA A 136 13.23 12.73 -1.41
CA ALA A 136 14.63 12.98 -1.10
C ALA A 136 15.42 11.66 -1.08
N THR A 137 14.88 10.63 -0.43
CA THR A 137 15.49 9.29 -0.39
C THR A 137 15.47 8.64 -1.76
N PHE A 138 14.37 8.72 -2.50
CA PHE A 138 14.29 8.19 -3.86
C PHE A 138 15.29 8.86 -4.80
N ASN A 139 15.37 10.20 -4.81
CA ASN A 139 16.28 10.91 -5.70
C ASN A 139 17.75 10.63 -5.37
N ALA A 140 18.10 10.53 -4.08
CA ALA A 140 19.45 10.17 -3.68
C ALA A 140 19.81 8.77 -4.18
N PHE A 141 18.94 7.78 -3.94
CA PHE A 141 19.14 6.42 -4.42
C PHE A 141 19.18 6.32 -5.94
N TRP A 142 18.33 7.08 -6.63
CA TRP A 142 18.27 7.09 -8.08
C TRP A 142 19.62 7.44 -8.70
N PHE A 143 20.33 8.45 -8.19
CA PHE A 143 21.65 8.82 -8.71
C PHE A 143 22.76 7.81 -8.36
N GLU A 144 22.57 6.94 -7.37
CA GLU A 144 23.44 5.80 -7.11
C GLU A 144 23.16 4.65 -8.08
N HIS A 145 21.90 4.49 -8.49
CA HIS A 145 21.45 3.50 -9.46
C HIS A 145 21.77 3.88 -10.92
N ASP A 146 21.50 5.12 -11.31
CA ASP A 146 21.71 5.67 -12.64
C ASP A 146 22.26 7.09 -12.49
N SER A 147 23.58 7.20 -12.68
CA SER A 147 24.27 8.48 -12.56
C SER A 147 24.06 9.42 -13.75
N PHE A 148 23.37 8.97 -14.81
CA PHE A 148 23.20 9.70 -16.06
C PHE A 148 21.78 10.24 -16.25
N ASP A 149 20.77 9.40 -16.09
CA ASP A 149 19.38 9.79 -16.28
C ASP A 149 18.80 10.39 -15.00
N PRO A 150 17.98 11.46 -15.08
CA PRO A 150 17.34 12.06 -13.92
C PRO A 150 16.21 11.17 -13.38
N PRO A 151 15.88 11.25 -12.07
CA PRO A 151 14.80 10.47 -11.49
C PRO A 151 13.45 10.78 -12.14
N PRO A 152 12.62 9.76 -12.42
CA PRO A 152 11.24 9.94 -12.87
C PRO A 152 10.41 10.79 -11.91
N ALA A 153 9.43 11.53 -12.44
CA ALA A 153 8.51 12.31 -11.62
C ALA A 153 7.48 11.41 -10.92
N VAL A 154 7.41 11.51 -9.59
CA VAL A 154 6.48 10.77 -8.73
C VAL A 154 5.86 11.73 -7.72
N ASP A 155 4.55 11.64 -7.51
CA ASP A 155 3.86 12.43 -6.50
C ASP A 155 3.84 11.68 -5.17
N PHE A 156 4.87 11.86 -4.35
CA PHE A 156 5.03 11.16 -3.07
C PHE A 156 3.95 11.49 -2.01
N THR A 157 3.04 12.42 -2.30
CA THR A 157 1.87 12.67 -1.44
C THR A 157 0.81 11.57 -1.60
N THR A 158 0.70 10.97 -2.78
CA THR A 158 -0.30 9.96 -3.12
C THR A 158 0.28 8.65 -3.65
N GLU A 159 1.55 8.67 -4.07
CA GLU A 159 2.28 7.55 -4.64
C GLU A 159 3.48 7.16 -3.77
N MET A 160 3.92 5.91 -3.92
CA MET A 160 5.22 5.42 -3.45
C MET A 160 5.96 4.73 -4.60
N VAL A 161 7.27 4.52 -4.45
CA VAL A 161 8.08 3.79 -5.43
C VAL A 161 8.54 2.45 -4.84
N VAL A 162 8.33 1.37 -5.57
CA VAL A 162 8.89 0.06 -5.28
C VAL A 162 10.03 -0.21 -6.25
N ALA A 163 11.16 -0.68 -5.72
CA ALA A 163 12.36 -0.95 -6.51
C ALA A 163 12.93 -2.33 -6.19
N ILE A 164 13.22 -3.10 -7.24
CA ILE A 164 13.91 -4.38 -7.16
C ILE A 164 15.11 -4.32 -8.09
N LEU A 165 16.29 -4.51 -7.53
CA LEU A 165 17.56 -4.54 -8.23
C LEU A 165 18.36 -5.73 -7.75
N SER A 166 19.03 -6.41 -8.67
CA SER A 166 19.92 -7.53 -8.32
C SER A 166 21.22 -7.45 -9.10
N VAL A 167 22.18 -8.27 -8.69
CA VAL A 167 23.45 -8.44 -9.38
C VAL A 167 23.57 -9.88 -9.86
N PHE A 168 23.85 -10.06 -11.14
CA PHE A 168 24.03 -11.37 -11.75
C PHE A 168 25.31 -11.41 -12.57
N GLU A 169 25.97 -12.57 -12.58
CA GLU A 169 27.15 -12.81 -13.41
C GLU A 169 26.78 -13.39 -14.79
N THR A 170 25.50 -13.25 -15.19
CA THR A 170 25.00 -13.68 -16.49
C THR A 170 24.05 -12.68 -17.12
N ALA A 171 24.21 -12.45 -18.42
CA ALA A 171 23.27 -11.65 -19.19
C ALA A 171 21.96 -12.39 -19.46
N GLY A 172 20.86 -11.64 -19.60
CA GLY A 172 19.53 -12.15 -19.91
C GLY A 172 18.68 -12.49 -18.69
N VAL A 173 19.05 -12.01 -17.50
CA VAL A 173 18.17 -12.07 -16.32
C VAL A 173 17.27 -10.84 -16.31
N THR A 174 15.96 -11.04 -16.12
CA THR A 174 15.01 -9.93 -15.95
C THR A 174 14.32 -10.01 -14.59
N HIS A 175 13.91 -8.85 -14.09
CA HIS A 175 12.95 -8.74 -12.98
C HIS A 175 11.68 -8.10 -13.49
N ASP A 176 10.56 -8.70 -13.14
CA ASP A 176 9.23 -8.25 -13.51
C ASP A 176 8.35 -8.25 -12.25
N ILE A 177 8.01 -7.06 -11.74
CA ILE A 177 7.02 -6.90 -10.68
C ILE A 177 5.66 -7.25 -11.27
N ASP A 178 5.05 -8.30 -10.74
CA ASP A 178 3.83 -8.91 -11.26
C ASP A 178 2.59 -8.35 -10.56
N GLU A 179 2.68 -8.16 -9.24
CA GLU A 179 1.55 -7.82 -8.38
C GLU A 179 2.02 -7.08 -7.12
N ILE A 180 1.24 -6.08 -6.70
CA ILE A 180 1.39 -5.41 -5.41
C ILE A 180 0.04 -5.49 -4.72
N GLU A 181 0.01 -6.10 -3.53
CA GLU A 181 -1.21 -6.28 -2.74
C GLU A 181 -0.99 -5.77 -1.32
N ALA A 182 -1.80 -4.81 -0.90
CA ALA A 182 -1.85 -4.36 0.48
C ALA A 182 -2.79 -5.28 1.28
N LEU A 183 -2.23 -5.96 2.27
CA LEU A 183 -2.96 -6.78 3.23
C LEU A 183 -3.29 -5.94 4.47
N SER A 184 -3.87 -6.55 5.50
CA SER A 184 -4.22 -5.85 6.75
C SER A 184 -3.02 -5.39 7.59
N SER A 185 -1.80 -5.84 7.28
CA SER A 185 -0.61 -5.50 8.10
C SER A 185 0.70 -5.41 7.32
N THR A 186 0.69 -5.73 6.03
CA THR A 186 1.88 -5.76 5.17
C THR A 186 1.47 -5.43 3.75
N VAL A 187 2.39 -4.90 2.96
CA VAL A 187 2.24 -4.85 1.50
C VAL A 187 3.11 -5.95 0.88
N GLU A 188 2.50 -6.92 0.20
CA GLU A 188 3.22 -7.96 -0.52
C GLU A 188 3.53 -7.49 -1.94
N ILE A 189 4.81 -7.57 -2.33
CA ILE A 189 5.31 -7.29 -3.67
C ILE A 189 5.74 -8.61 -4.29
N ARG A 190 4.96 -9.12 -5.22
CA ARG A 190 5.29 -10.32 -5.98
C ARG A 190 6.04 -9.94 -7.25
N TYR A 191 7.14 -10.63 -7.50
CA TYR A 191 7.92 -10.39 -8.70
C TYR A 191 8.54 -11.69 -9.22
N THR A 192 8.73 -11.72 -10.53
CA THR A 192 9.32 -12.84 -11.24
C THR A 192 10.76 -12.49 -11.64
N THR A 193 11.68 -13.42 -11.35
CA THR A 193 13.05 -13.40 -11.86
C THR A 193 13.16 -14.42 -12.98
N THR A 194 13.34 -13.95 -14.22
CA THR A 194 13.50 -14.84 -15.37
C THR A 194 14.98 -15.05 -15.65
N LEU A 195 15.48 -16.28 -15.48
CA LEU A 195 16.84 -16.67 -15.81
C LEU A 195 16.94 -17.09 -17.28
N PRO A 196 18.07 -16.76 -17.95
CA PRO A 196 18.30 -17.15 -19.34
C PRO A 196 18.51 -18.66 -19.46
N GLY A 197 18.01 -19.27 -20.54
CA GLY A 197 18.24 -20.70 -20.83
C GLY A 197 19.69 -21.00 -21.26
N VAL A 198 20.43 -19.97 -21.66
CA VAL A 198 21.85 -20.05 -22.02
C VAL A 198 22.63 -19.06 -21.18
N PHE A 199 23.67 -19.55 -20.49
CA PHE A 199 24.56 -18.72 -19.68
C PHE A 199 25.52 -17.91 -20.56
N PHE A 200 25.54 -16.60 -20.35
CA PHE A 200 26.47 -15.68 -20.99
C PHE A 200 27.28 -14.97 -19.89
N PRO A 201 28.60 -15.23 -19.76
CA PRO A 201 29.43 -14.71 -18.67
C PRO A 201 29.67 -13.19 -18.80
N MET A 202 28.64 -12.43 -18.48
CA MET A 202 28.59 -10.98 -18.54
C MET A 202 27.82 -10.52 -17.32
N ALA A 203 28.48 -9.74 -16.47
CA ALA A 203 27.83 -9.15 -15.30
C ALA A 203 26.70 -8.21 -15.75
N THR A 204 25.51 -8.44 -15.24
CA THR A 204 24.32 -7.61 -15.43
C THR A 204 23.72 -7.26 -14.08
N ARG A 205 22.91 -6.21 -14.10
CA ARG A 205 22.32 -5.65 -12.91
C ARG A 205 20.88 -5.26 -13.21
N PRO A 206 19.99 -6.25 -13.36
CA PRO A 206 18.61 -5.99 -13.70
C PRO A 206 17.94 -5.17 -12.61
N HIS A 207 17.09 -4.24 -13.04
CA HIS A 207 16.32 -3.38 -12.17
C HIS A 207 14.89 -3.25 -12.69
N HIS A 208 13.95 -3.09 -11.77
CA HIS A 208 12.58 -2.72 -12.06
C HIS A 208 12.08 -1.78 -10.97
N PHE A 209 11.65 -0.59 -11.40
CA PHE A 209 11.01 0.43 -10.59
C PHE A 209 9.57 0.60 -11.05
N VAL A 210 8.66 0.61 -10.10
CA VAL A 210 7.26 0.93 -10.33
C VAL A 210 6.81 1.99 -9.33
N LYS A 211 5.85 2.81 -9.74
CA LYS A 211 5.08 3.65 -8.83
C LYS A 211 3.68 3.09 -8.64
N CYS A 212 3.16 3.18 -7.43
CA CYS A 212 1.83 2.69 -7.04
C CYS A 212 1.24 3.59 -5.94
N PRO A 213 -0.06 3.45 -5.60
CA PRO A 213 -0.64 4.14 -4.45
C PRO A 213 0.20 3.98 -3.20
N ARG A 214 0.36 5.09 -2.47
CA ARG A 214 1.13 5.14 -1.24
C ARG A 214 0.51 4.25 -0.18
N THR A 215 1.36 3.51 0.54
CA THR A 215 1.02 2.84 1.79
C THR A 215 2.20 2.90 2.76
N THR A 216 1.91 2.93 4.06
CA THR A 216 2.91 2.86 5.13
C THR A 216 3.10 1.45 5.69
N LEU A 217 2.33 0.48 5.18
CA LEU A 217 2.45 -0.93 5.55
C LEU A 217 3.87 -1.45 5.26
N PRO A 218 4.44 -2.28 6.15
CA PRO A 218 5.77 -2.85 5.94
C PRO A 218 5.81 -3.75 4.69
N PRO A 219 6.82 -3.60 3.81
CA PRO A 219 6.89 -4.36 2.58
C PRO A 219 7.45 -5.77 2.77
N VAL A 220 6.87 -6.72 2.03
CA VAL A 220 7.31 -8.12 1.94
C VAL A 220 7.52 -8.48 0.48
N PHE A 221 8.75 -8.80 0.10
CA PHE A 221 9.10 -9.18 -1.27
C PHE A 221 9.02 -10.69 -1.45
N VAL A 222 8.22 -11.14 -2.42
CA VAL A 222 7.99 -12.55 -2.72
C VAL A 222 8.49 -12.84 -4.14
N GLU A 223 9.60 -13.56 -4.23
CA GLU A 223 10.22 -13.91 -5.50
C GLU A 223 9.66 -15.20 -6.10
N ASN A 224 9.40 -15.19 -7.40
CA ASN A 224 9.16 -16.36 -8.22
C ASN A 224 10.27 -16.51 -9.28
N VAL A 225 11.07 -17.58 -9.22
CA VAL A 225 12.18 -17.78 -10.17
C VAL A 225 11.77 -18.71 -11.30
N ILE A 226 11.90 -18.25 -12.55
CA ILE A 226 11.62 -19.01 -13.76
C ILE A 226 12.90 -19.17 -14.57
N ALA A 227 13.18 -20.36 -15.07
CA ALA A 227 14.29 -20.60 -16.00
C ALA A 227 13.74 -20.87 -17.41
N LEU A 228 14.24 -20.13 -18.39
CA LEU A 228 13.93 -20.39 -19.79
C LEU A 228 14.58 -21.71 -20.26
N PRO A 229 13.94 -22.42 -21.20
CA PRO A 229 14.45 -23.70 -21.73
C PRO A 229 15.73 -23.56 -22.55
#